data_AF-A0A948C429-F1
#
_entry.id   AF-A0A948C429-F1
#
_cell.length_a   1.000
_cell.length_b   1.000
_cell.length_c   1.000
_cell.angle_alpha   90.00
_cell.angle_beta   90.00
_cell.angle_gamma   90.00
#
_symmetry.space_group_name_H-M   'P 1'
#
loop_
_entity.id
_entity.type
_entity.pdbx_description
1 polymer ?
#
loop_
_entity_poly.entity_id
_entity_poly.type
_entity_poly.pdbx_seq_one_letter_code
_entity_poly.pdbx_strand_id
1 'polypeptide(L)'
;MILMQEEKISPTLGENMLNGALRAGVIGFVAIAILMFFMYGFTNMIITTLILSGFMIVLFGFIKVSDYALSLSGIAAIILSIGMAVDANILIFERYREEIKGGKSVGGAIDSAKDRSWSAIRDGQVSSGIIALLLFTMGINIFK
;
A
#
# COMPACT_ATOMS: atom_id res chain seq x y z
N MET A 1 7.34 38.04 -7.52
CA MET A 1 6.51 37.54 -8.64
C MET A 1 6.97 36.13 -8.93
N ILE A 2 6.35 35.12 -8.29
CA ILE A 2 6.71 33.72 -8.53
C ILE A 2 6.10 33.38 -9.90
N LEU A 3 6.96 33.00 -10.84
CA LEU A 3 6.54 32.47 -12.12
C LEU A 3 5.75 31.19 -11.83
N MET A 4 4.42 31.29 -11.80
CA MET A 4 3.57 30.11 -11.91
C MET A 4 3.84 29.55 -13.30
N GLN A 5 4.71 28.55 -13.35
CA GLN A 5 4.84 27.72 -14.53
C GLN A 5 3.52 26.97 -14.65
N GLU A 6 2.63 27.52 -15.46
CA GLU A 6 1.40 26.86 -15.88
C GLU A 6 1.83 25.68 -16.76
N GLU A 7 2.18 24.54 -16.14
CA GLU A 7 2.28 23.28 -16.86
C GLU A 7 0.88 22.94 -17.35
N LYS A 8 0.53 23.44 -18.54
CA LYS A 8 -0.60 22.92 -19.30
C LYS A 8 -0.27 21.48 -19.65
N ILE A 9 -0.65 20.56 -18.77
CA ILE A 9 -0.57 19.12 -19.01
C ILE A 9 -1.41 18.87 -20.26
N SER A 10 -0.75 18.45 -21.34
CA SER A 10 -1.46 18.06 -22.55
C SER A 10 -2.34 16.84 -22.27
N PRO A 11 -3.55 16.74 -22.83
CA PRO A 11 -4.44 15.59 -22.62
C PRO A 11 -3.75 14.24 -22.89
N THR A 12 -2.85 14.21 -23.88
CA THR A 12 -2.01 13.07 -24.23
C THR A 12 -1.02 12.67 -23.13
N LEU A 13 -0.49 13.62 -22.36
CA LEU A 13 0.42 13.32 -21.26
C LEU A 13 -0.33 12.71 -20.07
N GLY A 14 -1.54 13.21 -19.79
CA GLY A 14 -2.43 12.64 -18.76
C GLY A 14 -2.85 11.20 -19.08
N GLU A 15 -3.20 10.91 -20.34
CA GLU A 15 -3.55 9.57 -20.79
C GLU A 15 -2.36 8.59 -20.68
N ASN A 16 -1.15 9.05 -21.03
CA ASN A 16 0.07 8.26 -20.86
C ASN A 16 0.39 7.98 -19.39
N MET A 17 0.20 8.96 -18.50
CA MET A 17 0.38 8.78 -17.05
C MET A 17 -0.61 7.76 -16.47
N LEU A 18 -1.88 7.85 -16.85
CA LEU A 18 -2.91 6.90 -16.42
C LEU A 18 -2.60 5.48 -16.89
N ASN A 19 -2.25 5.32 -18.17
CA ASN A 19 -1.88 4.02 -18.73
C ASN A 19 -0.63 3.43 -18.08
N GLY A 20 0.37 4.27 -17.78
CA GLY A 20 1.56 3.87 -17.02
C GLY A 20 1.21 3.40 -15.61
N ALA A 21 0.35 4.14 -14.90
CA ALA A 21 -0.13 3.81 -13.56
C ALA A 21 -0.87 2.48 -13.52
N LEU A 22 -1.80 2.27 -14.47
CA LEU A 22 -2.57 1.04 -14.58
C LEU A 22 -1.65 -0.16 -14.85
N ARG A 23 -0.69 -0.03 -15.77
CA ARG A 23 0.28 -1.09 -16.05
C ARG A 23 1.15 -1.40 -14.83
N ALA A 24 1.70 -0.38 -14.17
CA ALA A 24 2.51 -0.55 -12.96
C ALA A 24 1.71 -1.21 -11.82
N GLY A 25 0.47 -0.77 -11.62
CA GLY A 25 -0.43 -1.34 -10.62
C GLY A 25 -0.76 -2.81 -10.89
N VAL A 26 -1.08 -3.17 -12.15
CA VAL A 26 -1.35 -4.56 -12.55
C VAL A 26 -0.11 -5.43 -12.37
N ILE A 27 1.06 -4.97 -12.82
CA ILE A 27 2.32 -5.72 -12.69
C ILE A 27 2.65 -5.94 -11.21
N GLY A 28 2.54 -4.90 -10.38
CA GLY A 28 2.77 -5.00 -8.93
C GLY A 28 1.80 -5.96 -8.24
N PHE A 29 0.52 -5.87 -8.58
CA PHE A 29 -0.52 -6.75 -8.06
C PHE A 29 -0.25 -8.22 -8.41
N VAL A 30 0.07 -8.51 -9.67
CA VAL A 30 0.38 -9.87 -10.13
C VAL A 30 1.66 -10.40 -9.48
N ALA A 31 2.71 -9.57 -9.38
CA ALA A 31 3.96 -9.97 -8.73
C ALA A 31 3.72 -10.35 -7.25
N ILE A 32 2.92 -9.57 -6.52
CA ILE A 32 2.54 -9.86 -5.14
C ILE A 32 1.72 -11.16 -5.07
N ALA A 33 0.73 -11.34 -5.94
CA ALA A 33 -0.09 -12.55 -5.96
C ALA A 33 0.76 -13.82 -6.21
N ILE A 34 1.72 -13.74 -7.15
CA ILE A 34 2.67 -14.82 -7.42
C ILE A 34 3.54 -15.11 -6.20
N LEU A 35 4.13 -14.07 -5.58
CA LEU A 35 4.96 -14.22 -4.40
C LEU A 35 4.18 -14.88 -3.25
N MET A 36 2.94 -14.47 -3.03
CA MET A 36 2.04 -15.08 -2.03
C MET A 36 1.74 -16.53 -2.33
N PHE A 37 1.46 -16.85 -3.60
CA PHE A 37 1.17 -18.21 -4.01
C PHE A 37 2.33 -19.16 -3.70
N PHE A 38 3.56 -18.78 -4.05
CA PHE A 38 4.74 -19.62 -3.82
C PHE A 38 5.15 -19.72 -2.35
N MET A 39 5.04 -18.63 -1.57
CA MET A 39 5.46 -18.63 -0.17
C MET A 39 4.41 -19.21 0.77
N TYR A 40 3.13 -18.95 0.51
CA TYR A 40 2.04 -19.14 1.47
C TYR A 40 0.89 -20.02 0.93
N GLY A 41 0.91 -20.37 -0.35
CA GLY A 41 -0.10 -21.22 -0.97
C GLY A 41 -1.37 -20.48 -1.41
N PHE A 42 -2.29 -21.24 -2.00
CA PHE A 42 -3.46 -20.70 -2.70
C PHE A 42 -4.46 -19.97 -1.79
N THR A 43 -4.72 -20.49 -0.58
CA THR A 43 -5.67 -19.88 0.37
C THR A 43 -5.25 -18.46 0.77
N ASN A 44 -3.96 -18.26 1.06
CA ASN A 44 -3.45 -16.95 1.48
C ASN A 44 -3.38 -15.97 0.30
N MET A 45 -3.10 -16.44 -0.91
CA MET A 45 -3.18 -15.62 -2.11
C MET A 45 -4.59 -15.02 -2.29
N ILE A 46 -5.65 -15.82 -2.09
CA ILE A 46 -7.05 -15.35 -2.20
C ILE A 46 -7.35 -14.29 -1.13
N ILE A 47 -6.96 -14.54 0.12
CA ILE A 47 -7.24 -13.62 1.23
C ILE A 47 -6.52 -12.27 1.00
N THR A 48 -5.22 -12.30 0.68
CA THR A 48 -4.45 -11.07 0.39
C THR A 48 -5.04 -10.33 -0.81
N THR A 49 -5.43 -11.04 -1.86
CA THR A 49 -6.07 -10.45 -3.05
C THR A 49 -7.38 -9.75 -2.70
N LEU A 50 -8.22 -10.38 -1.89
CA LEU A 50 -9.51 -9.79 -1.48
C LEU A 50 -9.29 -8.53 -0.64
N ILE A 51 -8.39 -8.58 0.34
CA ILE A 51 -8.06 -7.42 1.18
C ILE A 51 -7.50 -6.27 0.32
N LEU A 52 -6.60 -6.58 -0.60
CA LEU A 52 -6.00 -5.58 -1.48
C LEU A 52 -7.04 -4.96 -2.43
N SER A 53 -7.99 -5.75 -2.94
CA SER A 53 -9.09 -5.23 -3.76
C SER A 53 -9.99 -4.26 -2.97
N GLY A 54 -10.30 -4.59 -1.71
CA GLY A 54 -11.05 -3.69 -0.83
C GLY A 54 -10.30 -2.39 -0.56
N PHE A 55 -8.99 -2.48 -0.30
CA PHE A 55 -8.12 -1.30 -0.16
C PHE A 55 -8.16 -0.40 -1.39
N MET A 56 -8.05 -0.97 -2.59
CA MET A 56 -8.11 -0.22 -3.85
C MET A 56 -9.45 0.48 -4.06
N ILE A 57 -10.57 -0.17 -3.72
CA ILE A 57 -11.91 0.43 -3.81
C ILE A 57 -12.00 1.67 -2.90
N VAL A 58 -11.53 1.56 -1.66
CA VAL A 58 -11.54 2.68 -0.70
C VAL A 58 -10.65 3.82 -1.20
N LEU A 59 -9.46 3.50 -1.70
CA LEU A 59 -8.49 4.46 -2.21
C LEU A 59 -9.03 5.24 -3.41
N PHE A 60 -9.57 4.54 -4.42
CA PHE A 60 -10.18 5.18 -5.59
C PHE A 60 -11.46 5.94 -5.24
N GLY A 61 -12.25 5.43 -4.29
CA GLY A 61 -13.41 6.13 -3.76
C GLY A 61 -13.03 7.47 -3.12
N PHE A 62 -11.95 7.50 -2.34
CA PHE A 62 -11.42 8.72 -1.74
C PHE A 62 -10.94 9.71 -2.81
N ILE A 63 -10.12 9.26 -3.77
CA ILE A 63 -9.61 10.12 -4.87
C ILE A 63 -10.77 10.77 -5.63
N LYS A 64 -11.84 10.00 -5.92
CA LYS A 64 -13.03 10.50 -6.62
C LYS A 64 -13.77 11.59 -5.84
N VAL A 65 -13.82 11.51 -4.51
CA VAL A 65 -14.50 12.49 -3.65
C VAL A 65 -13.65 13.75 -3.46
N SER A 66 -12.32 13.61 -3.42
CA SER A 66 -11.40 14.73 -3.14
C SER A 66 -11.09 15.61 -4.35
N ASP A 67 -11.63 15.31 -5.53
CA ASP A 67 -11.38 16.01 -6.82
C ASP A 67 -9.88 16.25 -7.09
N TYR A 68 -9.04 15.33 -6.60
CA TYR A 68 -7.59 15.48 -6.63
C TYR A 68 -7.04 15.03 -7.99
N ALA A 69 -6.34 15.94 -8.67
CA ALA A 69 -5.69 15.60 -9.94
C ALA A 69 -4.58 14.57 -9.72
N LEU A 70 -4.69 13.42 -10.39
CA LEU A 70 -3.75 12.32 -10.23
C LEU A 70 -2.42 12.64 -10.94
N SER A 71 -1.44 13.14 -10.19
CA SER A 71 -0.09 13.39 -10.68
C SER A 71 0.79 12.13 -10.67
N LEU A 72 1.95 12.19 -11.32
CA LEU A 72 2.94 11.11 -11.28
C LEU A 72 3.39 10.76 -9.85
N SER A 73 3.55 11.78 -8.99
CA SER A 73 3.86 11.58 -7.57
C SER A 73 2.67 10.99 -6.79
N GLY A 74 1.43 11.34 -7.16
CA GLY A 74 0.23 10.72 -6.62
C GLY A 74 0.15 9.22 -6.96
N ILE A 75 0.48 8.84 -8.19
CA ILE A 75 0.56 7.43 -8.62
C ILE A 75 1.63 6.68 -7.82
N ALA A 76 2.80 7.28 -7.61
CA ALA A 76 3.86 6.68 -6.80
C ALA A 76 3.41 6.46 -5.35
N ALA A 77 2.69 7.42 -4.76
CA ALA A 77 2.13 7.29 -3.41
C ALA A 77 1.08 6.18 -3.31
N ILE A 78 0.25 5.99 -4.34
CA ILE A 78 -0.71 4.88 -4.42
C ILE A 78 0.01 3.53 -4.45
N ILE A 79 1.02 3.38 -5.31
CA ILE A 79 1.81 2.15 -5.42
C ILE A 79 2.50 1.81 -4.09
N LEU A 80 3.08 2.83 -3.43
CA LEU A 80 3.69 2.67 -2.11
C LEU A 80 2.66 2.18 -1.07
N SER A 81 1.46 2.76 -1.08
CA SER A 81 0.40 2.40 -0.14
C SER A 81 -0.09 0.96 -0.33
N ILE A 82 -0.16 0.49 -1.57
CA ILE A 82 -0.45 -0.93 -1.89
C ILE A 82 0.59 -1.86 -1.26
N GLY A 83 1.88 -1.53 -1.40
CA GLY A 83 2.97 -2.32 -0.81
C GLY A 83 2.88 -2.39 0.72
N MET A 84 2.60 -1.26 1.36
CA MET A 84 2.41 -1.19 2.82
C MET A 84 1.19 -1.98 3.30
N ALA A 85 0.09 -1.97 2.53
CA ALA A 85 -1.10 -2.76 2.86
C ALA A 85 -0.82 -4.27 2.80
N VAL A 86 0.02 -4.70 1.87
CA VAL A 86 0.39 -6.11 1.71
C VAL A 86 1.37 -6.57 2.78
N ASP A 87 2.36 -5.74 3.14
CA ASP A 87 3.34 -6.03 4.19
C ASP A 87 2.66 -6.36 5.54
N ALA A 88 1.67 -5.57 5.94
CA ALA A 88 0.89 -5.81 7.15
C ALA A 88 0.14 -7.15 7.13
N ASN A 89 -0.42 -7.52 5.97
CA ASN A 89 -1.11 -8.80 5.80
C ASN A 89 -0.13 -9.97 5.93
N ILE A 90 1.04 -9.91 5.27
CA ILE A 90 2.08 -10.95 5.35
C ILE A 90 2.49 -11.18 6.80
N LEU A 91 2.75 -10.10 7.54
CA LEU A 91 3.23 -10.20 8.91
C LEU A 91 2.24 -10.93 9.82
N ILE A 92 0.94 -10.60 9.72
CA ILE A 92 -0.10 -11.31 10.49
C ILE A 92 -0.11 -12.79 10.16
N PHE A 93 -0.02 -13.14 8.87
CA PHE A 93 -0.01 -14.54 8.42
C PHE A 93 1.21 -15.30 8.88
N GLU A 94 2.39 -14.69 8.84
CA GLU A 94 3.63 -15.30 9.33
C GLU A 94 3.51 -15.60 10.83
N ARG A 95 3.06 -14.60 11.61
CA ARG A 95 2.86 -14.78 13.05
C ARG A 95 1.78 -15.82 13.36
N TYR A 96 0.70 -15.89 12.59
CA TYR A 96 -0.30 -16.95 12.71
C TYR A 96 0.32 -18.33 12.47
N ARG A 97 1.09 -18.49 11.39
CA ARG A 97 1.74 -19.76 11.06
C ARG A 97 2.77 -20.18 12.11
N GLU A 98 3.51 -19.24 12.68
CA GLU A 98 4.40 -19.51 13.81
C GLU A 98 3.65 -20.05 15.03
N GLU A 99 2.53 -19.42 15.39
CA GLU A 99 1.73 -19.84 16.55
C GLU A 99 1.07 -21.21 16.35
N ILE A 100 0.61 -21.52 15.13
CA ILE A 100 0.12 -22.86 14.75
C ILE A 100 1.24 -23.90 14.84
N LYS A 101 2.44 -23.59 14.34
CA LYS A 101 3.62 -24.48 14.47
C LYS A 101 4.03 -24.67 15.93
N GLY A 102 3.78 -23.67 16.78
CA GLY A 102 3.94 -23.76 18.24
C GLY A 102 2.90 -24.61 18.96
N GLY A 103 1.93 -25.19 18.24
CA GLY A 103 0.93 -26.11 18.79
C GLY A 103 -0.31 -25.46 19.38
N LYS A 104 -0.53 -24.15 19.16
CA LYS A 104 -1.77 -23.49 19.60
C LYS A 104 -2.96 -23.95 18.75
N SER A 105 -4.14 -23.96 19.37
CA SER A 105 -5.40 -24.13 18.65
C SER A 105 -5.60 -23.00 17.64
N VAL A 106 -6.39 -23.22 16.60
CA VAL A 106 -6.63 -22.23 15.53
C VAL A 106 -7.08 -20.89 16.09
N GLY A 107 -8.02 -20.88 17.03
CA GLY A 107 -8.49 -19.66 17.69
C GLY A 107 -7.38 -18.97 18.49
N GLY A 108 -6.67 -19.72 19.33
CA GLY A 108 -5.58 -19.16 20.15
C GLY A 108 -4.41 -18.63 19.32
N ALA A 109 -4.14 -19.24 18.16
CA ALA A 109 -3.15 -18.78 17.21
C ALA A 109 -3.55 -17.46 16.54
N ILE A 110 -4.84 -17.30 16.18
CA ILE A 110 -5.36 -16.05 15.60
C ILE A 110 -5.24 -14.91 16.61
N ASP A 111 -5.69 -15.11 17.85
CA ASP A 111 -5.65 -14.07 18.89
C ASP A 111 -4.21 -13.66 19.19
N SER A 112 -3.32 -14.63 19.36
CA SER A 112 -1.90 -14.37 19.62
C SER A 112 -1.21 -13.69 18.43
N ALA A 113 -1.51 -14.10 17.21
CA ALA A 113 -0.95 -13.49 16.01
C ALA A 113 -1.41 -12.05 15.85
N LYS A 114 -2.70 -11.77 16.12
CA LYS A 114 -3.26 -10.42 16.08
C LYS A 114 -2.55 -9.51 17.08
N ASP A 115 -2.43 -9.91 18.34
CA ASP A 115 -1.84 -9.07 19.38
C ASP A 115 -0.36 -8.76 19.13
N ARG A 116 0.43 -9.77 18.75
CA ARG A 116 1.86 -9.58 18.46
C ARG A 116 2.08 -8.77 17.19
N SER A 117 1.29 -9.02 16.15
CA SER A 117 1.44 -8.32 14.87
C SER A 117 0.98 -6.87 14.97
N TRP A 118 -0.04 -6.57 15.78
CA TRP A 118 -0.60 -5.23 15.90
C TRP A 118 0.44 -4.20 16.38
N SER A 119 1.23 -4.53 17.40
CA SER A 119 2.30 -3.62 17.85
C SER A 119 3.30 -3.38 16.72
N ALA A 120 3.79 -4.43 16.08
CA ALA A 120 4.79 -4.31 15.02
C ALA A 120 4.28 -3.51 13.80
N ILE A 121 3.03 -3.76 13.36
CA ILE A 121 2.40 -3.01 12.27
C ILE A 121 2.26 -1.54 12.65
N ARG A 122 1.71 -1.26 13.83
CA ARG A 122 1.52 0.12 14.28
C ARG A 122 2.85 0.84 14.38
N ASP A 123 3.86 0.23 14.99
CA ASP A 123 5.16 0.86 15.19
C ASP A 123 5.86 1.12 13.84
N GLY A 124 5.73 0.20 12.87
CA GLY A 124 6.23 0.37 11.50
C GLY A 124 5.53 1.50 10.72
N GLN A 125 4.19 1.57 10.81
CA GLN A 125 3.41 2.63 10.16
C GLN A 125 3.62 3.99 10.82
N VAL A 126 3.76 4.05 12.14
CA VAL A 126 4.10 5.27 12.88
C VAL A 126 5.48 5.78 12.46
N SER A 127 6.49 4.90 12.35
CA SER A 127 7.81 5.28 11.86
C SER A 127 7.75 5.85 10.44
N SER A 128 7.04 5.17 9.54
CA SER A 128 6.85 5.62 8.16
C SER A 128 6.12 6.98 8.09
N GLY A 129 5.11 7.17 8.94
CA GLY A 129 4.39 8.44 9.06
C GLY A 129 5.26 9.58 9.60
N ILE A 130 6.15 9.31 10.56
CA ILE A 130 7.12 10.29 11.06
C ILE A 130 8.09 10.69 9.94
N ILE A 131 8.61 9.73 9.17
CA ILE A 131 9.47 10.02 8.01
C ILE A 131 8.72 10.86 6.99
N ALA A 132 7.48 10.51 6.66
CA ALA A 132 6.66 11.28 5.73
C ALA A 132 6.42 12.71 6.24
N LEU A 133 6.16 12.90 7.54
CA LEU A 133 6.00 14.22 8.15
C LEU A 133 7.29 15.06 8.12
N LEU A 134 8.44 14.43 8.39
CA LEU A 134 9.74 15.09 8.28
C LEU A 134 10.04 15.50 6.84
N LEU A 135 9.81 14.59 5.88
CA LEU A 135 9.97 14.90 4.45
C LEU A 135 9.00 15.99 3.98
N PHE A 136 7.77 16.01 4.50
CA PHE A 136 6.81 17.08 4.20
C PHE A 136 7.30 18.44 4.71
N THR A 137 7.71 18.51 5.98
CA THR A 137 8.19 19.76 6.60
C THR A 137 9.52 20.24 6.01
N MET A 138 10.46 19.34 5.70
CA MET A 138 11.73 19.68 5.05
C MET A 138 11.56 19.96 3.55
N GLY A 139 10.74 19.19 2.86
CA GLY A 139 10.48 19.33 1.42
C GLY A 139 9.86 20.68 1.08
N ILE A 140 8.94 21.19 1.90
CA ILE A 140 8.40 22.56 1.76
C ILE A 140 9.51 23.62 1.85
N ASN A 141 10.61 23.35 2.56
CA ASN A 141 11.74 24.27 2.68
C ASN A 141 12.79 24.11 1.56
N ILE A 142 12.84 22.97 0.86
CA ILE A 142 13.78 22.72 -0.25
C ILE A 142 13.18 23.16 -1.60
N PHE A 143 11.85 23.15 -1.74
CA PHE A 143 11.13 23.58 -2.95
C PHE A 143 10.52 24.99 -2.84
N LYS A 144 10.84 25.75 -1.79
CA LYS A 144 10.54 27.19 -1.67
C LYS A 144 11.70 28.04 -2.16
#